data_AF-A0A3A4VDG1-F1
#
_entry.id   AF-A0A3A4VDG1-F1
#
_cell.length_a   1.000
_cell.length_b   1.000
_cell.length_c   1.000
_cell.angle_alpha   90.00
_cell.angle_beta   90.00
_cell.angle_gamma   90.00
#
_symmetry.space_group_name_H-M   'P 1'
#
loop_
_entity.id
_entity.type
_entity.pdbx_description
1 polymer ?
#
loop_
_entity_poly.entity_id
_entity_poly.type
_entity_poly.pdbx_seq_one_letter_code
_entity_poly.pdbx_strand_id
1 'polypeptide(L)' 'AGFATKKDLANFATKDDLAGFATKKDLANFATKKDLQLGLDDLLADLVDAVEKHKANKQDLEQLEERVEKLEEQIIQ' A
#
# COMPACT_ATOMS: atom_id res chain seq x y z
N ALA A 1 -25.93 27.04 49.21
CA ALA A 1 -25.59 26.18 48.06
C ALA A 1 -26.85 25.42 47.65
N GLY A 2 -27.23 25.47 46.37
CA GLY A 2 -28.41 24.76 45.86
C GLY A 2 -28.05 23.36 45.36
N PHE A 3 -28.97 22.41 45.53
CA PHE A 3 -28.83 21.07 44.95
C PHE A 3 -29.18 21.10 43.46
N ALA A 4 -28.56 20.22 42.67
CA ALA A 4 -28.94 19.99 41.28
C ALA A 4 -30.35 19.39 41.20
N THR A 5 -31.11 19.79 40.18
CA THR A 5 -32.45 19.30 39.87
C THR A 5 -32.43 18.28 38.73
N LYS A 6 -33.53 17.54 38.56
CA LYS A 6 -33.68 16.60 37.44
C LYS A 6 -33.57 17.29 36.08
N LYS A 7 -33.97 18.55 35.98
CA LYS A 7 -33.88 19.33 34.75
C LYS A 7 -32.42 19.64 34.39
N ASP A 8 -31.56 19.83 35.40
CA ASP A 8 -30.13 20.06 35.20
C ASP A 8 -29.42 18.80 34.66
N LEU A 9 -29.91 17.61 35.02
CA LEU A 9 -29.37 16.31 34.60
C LEU A 9 -29.84 15.87 33.20
N ALA A 10 -30.97 16.38 32.71
CA ALA A 10 -31.59 15.93 31.46
C ALA A 10 -30.72 16.16 30.20
N ASN A 11 -29.75 17.07 30.25
CA ASN A 11 -28.86 17.39 29.14
C ASN A 11 -27.54 16.59 29.17
N PHE A 12 -27.33 15.73 30.17
CA PHE A 12 -26.12 14.92 30.25
C PHE A 12 -26.29 13.60 29.50
N ALA A 13 -25.24 13.21 28.77
CA ALA A 13 -25.16 11.87 28.21
C ALA A 13 -25.20 10.82 29.34
N THR A 14 -25.94 9.75 29.08
CA THR A 14 -26.05 8.56 29.91
C THR A 14 -25.00 7.53 29.52
N LYS A 15 -24.91 6.44 30.29
CA LYS A 15 -24.05 5.31 29.93
C LYS A 15 -24.51 4.61 28.66
N ASP A 16 -25.82 4.56 28.43
CA ASP A 16 -26.41 3.90 27.28
C ASP A 16 -26.08 4.68 25.99
N ASP A 17 -26.00 6.01 26.07
CA ASP A 17 -25.58 6.86 24.94
C ASP A 17 -24.14 6.56 24.48
N LEU A 18 -23.29 6.00 25.35
CA LEU A 18 -21.88 5.72 25.05
C LEU A 18 -21.62 4.26 24.62
N ALA A 19 -22.60 3.37 24.75
CA ALA A 19 -22.40 1.92 24.58
C ALA A 19 -21.94 1.50 23.17
N GLY A 20 -22.20 2.32 22.14
CA GLY A 20 -21.83 2.05 20.75
C GLY A 20 -20.52 2.67 20.27
N PHE A 21 -19.82 3.43 21.11
CA PHE A 21 -18.59 4.12 20.68
C PHE A 21 -17.37 3.22 20.77
N ALA A 22 -16.61 3.15 19.68
CA ALA A 22 -15.28 2.55 19.69
C ALA A 22 -14.34 3.33 20.62
N THR A 23 -13.50 2.60 21.34
CA THR A 23 -12.45 3.14 22.18
C THR A 23 -11.13 3.22 21.41
N LYS A 24 -10.16 3.95 21.97
CA LYS A 24 -8.79 3.98 21.43
C LYS A 24 -8.15 2.59 21.39
N LYS A 25 -8.53 1.69 22.30
CA LYS A 25 -8.00 0.33 22.34
C LYS A 25 -8.52 -0.49 21.16
N ASP A 26 -9.76 -0.28 20.74
CA ASP A 26 -10.35 -0.97 19.58
C ASP A 26 -9.63 -0.59 18.26
N LEU A 27 -9.11 0.64 18.21
CA LEU A 27 -8.38 1.17 17.05
C LEU A 27 -6.86 0.88 17.06
N ALA A 28 -6.32 0.31 18.15
CA ALA A 28 -4.87 0.20 18.34
C ALA A 28 -4.16 -0.67 17.30
N ASN A 29 -4.87 -1.61 16.67
CA ASN A 29 -4.31 -2.54 15.69
C ASN A 29 -4.63 -2.16 14.23
N PHE A 30 -5.32 -1.05 13.99
CA PHE A 30 -5.63 -0.63 12.63
C PHE A 30 -4.40 0.04 11.99
N ALA A 31 -4.05 -0.43 10.79
CA ALA A 31 -3.04 0.23 9.97
C ALA A 31 -3.51 1.65 9.61
N THR A 32 -2.57 2.59 9.68
CA THR A 32 -2.76 3.97 9.23
C THR A 32 -2.45 4.07 7.73
N LYS A 33 -2.87 5.17 7.11
CA LYS A 33 -2.50 5.47 5.71
C LYS A 33 -0.98 5.50 5.51
N LYS A 34 -0.22 5.93 6.52
CA LYS A 34 1.24 5.96 6.46
C LYS A 34 1.83 4.56 6.46
N ASP A 35 1.27 3.64 7.23
CA ASP A 35 1.73 2.25 7.27
C ASP A 35 1.55 1.58 5.90
N LEU A 36 0.42 1.87 5.23
CA LEU A 36 0.17 1.39 3.87
C LEU A 36 1.16 2.01 2.87
N GLN A 37 1.39 3.32 2.94
CA GLN A 37 2.30 3.99 2.01
C GLN A 37 3.73 3.47 2.11
N LEU A 38 4.25 3.28 3.34
CA LEU A 38 5.58 2.70 3.55
C LEU A 38 5.70 1.29 2.94
N GLY A 39 4.70 0.42 3.17
CA GLY A 39 4.72 -0.93 2.59
C GLY A 39 4.60 -0.95 1.08
N LEU A 40 3.94 0.04 0.47
CA LEU A 40 3.83 0.17 -0.98
C LEU A 40 5.11 0.71 -1.61
N ASP A 41 5.75 1.69 -0.99
CA ASP A 41 6.96 2.32 -1.54
C ASP A 41 8.12 1.32 -1.65
N ASP A 42 8.33 0.49 -0.61
CA ASP A 42 9.37 -0.56 -0.62
C ASP A 42 9.09 -1.61 -1.71
N LEU A 43 7.84 -2.07 -1.80
CA LEU A 43 7.44 -3.04 -2.84
C LEU A 43 7.57 -2.47 -4.26
N LEU A 44 7.27 -1.18 -4.43
CA LEU A 44 7.40 -0.51 -5.72
C LEU A 44 8.86 -0.40 -6.15
N ALA A 45 9.79 -0.13 -5.23
CA ALA A 45 11.22 -0.08 -5.55
C ALA A 45 11.72 -1.42 -6.10
N ASP A 46 11.44 -2.53 -5.40
CA ASP A 46 11.83 -3.87 -5.85
C ASP A 46 11.23 -4.24 -7.22
N LEU A 47 9.97 -3.84 -7.46
CA LEU A 47 9.30 -4.08 -8.73
C LEU A 47 9.91 -3.26 -9.87
N VAL A 48 10.27 -2.00 -9.62
CA VAL A 48 10.92 -1.13 -10.61
C VAL A 48 12.27 -1.73 -11.02
N ASP A 49 13.10 -2.12 -10.06
CA ASP A 49 14.40 -2.74 -10.33
C ASP A 49 14.26 -4.04 -11.17
N ALA A 50 13.26 -4.86 -10.84
CA ALA A 50 12.97 -6.08 -11.60
C ALA A 50 12.54 -5.78 -13.04
N VAL A 51 11.72 -4.75 -13.25
CA VAL A 51 11.28 -4.31 -14.59
C VAL A 51 12.45 -3.74 -15.39
N GLU A 52 13.33 -2.95 -14.78
CA GLU A 52 14.52 -2.41 -15.44
C GLU A 52 15.47 -3.52 -15.89
N LYS A 53 15.72 -4.50 -15.02
CA LYS A 53 16.54 -5.67 -15.36
C LYS A 53 15.91 -6.50 -16.48
N HIS A 54 14.59 -6.72 -16.44
CA HIS A 54 13.88 -7.43 -17.50
C HIS A 54 13.97 -6.67 -18.84
N LYS A 55 13.85 -5.34 -18.81
CA LYS A 55 14.00 -4.50 -20.00
C LYS A 55 15.40 -4.62 -20.60
N ALA A 56 16.45 -4.61 -19.78
CA ALA A 56 17.82 -4.83 -20.24
C ALA A 56 17.98 -6.20 -20.90
N ASN A 57 17.51 -7.27 -20.25
CA ASN A 57 17.58 -8.62 -20.81
C ASN A 57 16.85 -8.74 -22.16
N LYS A 58 15.70 -8.06 -22.31
CA LYS A 58 14.96 -8.04 -23.57
C LYS A 58 15.76 -7.40 -24.71
N GLN A 59 16.46 -6.30 -24.42
CA GLN A 59 17.32 -5.64 -25.41
C GLN A 59 18.51 -6.52 -25.81
N ASP A 60 19.10 -7.22 -24.84
CA ASP A 60 20.19 -8.17 -25.11
C ASP A 60 19.72 -9.34 -26.00
N LEU A 61 18.50 -9.84 -25.78
CA LEU A 61 17.88 -10.88 -26.62
C LEU A 61 17.64 -10.40 -28.06
N GLU A 62 17.08 -9.19 -28.24
CA GLU A 62 16.88 -8.59 -29.56
C GLU A 62 18.22 -8.47 -30.33
N GLN A 63 19.29 -8.05 -29.65
CA GLN A 63 20.63 -8.00 -30.25
C GLN A 63 21.20 -9.38 -30.61
N LEU A 64 20.91 -10.41 -29.81
CA LEU A 64 21.32 -11.78 -30.12
C LEU A 64 20.55 -12.34 -31.31
N GLU A 65 19.25 -12.09 -31.41
CA GLU A 65 18.41 -12.46 -32.56
C GLU A 65 18.97 -11.85 -33.86
N GLU A 66 19.28 -10.56 -33.89
CA GLU A 66 19.91 -9.91 -35.06
C GLU A 66 21.27 -10.51 -35.43
N ARG A 67 22.08 -10.91 -34.44
CA ARG A 67 23.39 -11.53 -34.68
C ARG A 67 23.24 -12.94 -35.25
N VAL A 68 22.23 -13.69 -34.81
CA VAL A 68 21.93 -15.03 -35.33
C VAL A 68 21.46 -14.92 -36.78
N GLU A 69 20.55 -14.00 -37.10
CA GLU A 69 20.08 -13.77 -38.47
C GLU A 69 21.24 -13.48 -39.44
N LYS A 70 22.17 -12.60 -39.05
CA LYS A 70 23.37 -12.29 -39.85
C LYS A 70 24.30 -13.50 -40.06
N LEU A 71 24.42 -14.38 -39.07
CA LEU A 71 25.22 -15.60 -39.20
C LEU A 71 24.56 -16.62 -40.12
N GLU A 72 23.24 -16.76 -40.04
CA GLU A 72 22.46 -17.62 -40.92
C GLU A 72 22.57 -17.17 -42.39
N GLU A 73 22.48 -15.87 -42.65
CA GLU A 73 22.69 -15.30 -44.00
C GLU A 73 24.09 -15.59 -44.55
N GLN A 74 25.14 -15.51 -43.71
CA GLN A 74 26.52 -15.80 -44.12
C GLN A 74 26.77 -17.27 -44.47
N ILE A 75 26.03 -18.20 -43.86
CA ILE A 75 26.17 -19.64 -44.13
C ILE A 75 25.54 -20.03 -45.49
N ILE A 76 24.52 -19.27 -45.93
CA ILE A 76 23.75 -19.57 -47.14
C ILE A 76 24.43 -18.99 -48.41
N GLN A 77 25.32 -18.02 -48.27
CA GLN A 77 26.12 -17.43 -49.37
C GLN A 77 27.36 -18.26 -49.71
#